data_AF-J2YXE9-F1
#
_entry.id   AF-J2YXE9-F1
#
_cell.length_a   1.000
_cell.length_b   1.000
_cell.length_c   1.000
_cell.angle_alpha   90.00
_cell.angle_beta   90.00
_cell.angle_gamma   90.00
#
_symmetry.space_group_name_H-M   'P 1'
#
loop_
_entity.id
_entity.type
_entity.pdbx_description
1 polymer ?
#
loop_
_entity_poly.entity_id
_entity_poly.type
_entity_poly.pdbx_seq_one_letter_code
_entity_poly.pdbx_strand_id
1 'polypeptide(L)'
;MAGRINQLIQAAAHAGFDPGAFEAQQARLEADYQVHLSAIESLERQLHELEAKRAAITAFHQYRSKNPAITYTPEAWRALVDHATIHPDGTITITFNDGTSI
;
A
#
# COMPACT_ATOMS: atom_id res chain seq x y z
N MET A 1 40.74 -43.96 -23.72
CA MET A 1 40.10 -42.88 -22.94
C MET A 1 41.08 -41.95 -22.20
N ALA A 2 42.37 -42.27 -22.06
CA ALA A 2 43.33 -41.41 -21.33
C ALA A 2 43.73 -40.10 -22.05
N GLY A 3 43.73 -40.06 -23.39
CA GLY A 3 44.16 -38.87 -24.16
C GLY A 3 43.22 -37.66 -24.10
N ARG A 4 41.90 -37.89 -23.95
CA ARG A 4 40.89 -36.83 -23.93
C ARG A 4 40.90 -36.03 -22.63
N ILE A 5 41.16 -36.71 -21.50
CA ILE A 5 41.35 -36.05 -20.20
C ILE A 5 42.62 -35.20 -20.24
N ASN A 6 43.71 -35.70 -20.82
CA ASN A 6 44.96 -34.94 -20.92
C ASN A 6 44.83 -33.69 -21.82
N GLN A 7 44.06 -33.78 -22.91
CA GLN A 7 43.73 -32.64 -23.77
C GLN A 7 42.87 -31.60 -23.06
N LEU A 8 41.90 -32.02 -22.24
CA LEU A 8 41.07 -31.11 -21.44
C LEU A 8 41.89 -30.42 -20.34
N ILE A 9 42.81 -31.14 -19.70
CA ILE A 9 43.71 -30.56 -18.69
C ILE A 9 44.65 -29.53 -19.34
N GLN A 10 45.22 -29.82 -20.51
CA GLN A 10 46.05 -28.85 -21.22
C GLN A 10 45.24 -27.65 -21.73
N ALA A 11 44.03 -27.87 -22.25
CA ALA A 11 43.14 -26.79 -22.68
C ALA A 11 42.75 -25.88 -21.50
N ALA A 12 42.45 -26.45 -20.33
CA ALA A 12 42.17 -25.69 -19.11
C ALA A 12 43.42 -25.00 -18.55
N ALA A 13 44.60 -25.62 -18.65
CA ALA A 13 45.87 -25.01 -18.25
C ALA A 13 46.26 -23.82 -19.15
N HIS A 14 45.78 -23.79 -20.40
CA HIS A 14 45.98 -22.68 -21.35
C HIS A 14 44.79 -21.69 -21.41
N ALA A 15 43.63 -22.07 -20.88
CA ALA A 15 42.53 -21.15 -20.63
C ALA A 15 42.92 -20.30 -19.43
N GLY A 16 43.57 -19.16 -19.69
CA GLY A 16 43.98 -18.22 -18.64
C GLY A 16 42.79 -17.85 -17.76
N PHE A 17 42.76 -18.39 -16.55
CA PHE A 17 41.88 -17.92 -15.50
C PHE A 17 42.38 -16.54 -15.09
N ASP A 18 41.55 -15.51 -15.28
CA ASP A 18 41.79 -14.17 -14.75
C ASP A 18 40.95 -14.02 -13.47
N PRO A 19 41.59 -14.15 -12.28
CA PRO A 19 40.88 -14.02 -11.01
C PRO A 19 40.20 -12.66 -10.86
N GLY A 20 40.80 -11.58 -11.38
CA GLY A 20 40.25 -10.23 -11.27
C GLY A 20 39.00 -10.04 -12.12
N ALA A 21 38.96 -10.63 -13.31
CA ALA A 21 37.74 -10.63 -14.15
C ALA A 21 36.59 -11.42 -13.49
N PHE A 22 36.91 -12.55 -12.85
CA PHE A 22 35.92 -13.34 -12.12
C PHE A 22 35.38 -12.59 -10.89
N GLU A 23 36.26 -12.00 -10.08
CA GLU A 23 35.87 -11.19 -8.92
C GLU A 23 35.02 -9.99 -9.33
N ALA A 24 35.36 -9.30 -10.42
CA ALA A 24 34.58 -8.18 -10.94
C ALA A 24 33.18 -8.63 -11.40
N GLN A 25 33.07 -9.80 -12.04
CA GLN A 25 31.79 -10.36 -12.47
C GLN A 25 30.93 -10.74 -11.25
N GLN A 26 31.54 -11.35 -10.23
CA GLN A 26 30.86 -11.71 -9.00
C GLN A 26 30.37 -10.45 -8.25
N ALA A 27 31.21 -9.43 -8.11
CA ALA A 27 30.84 -8.17 -7.45
C ALA A 27 29.68 -7.48 -8.18
N ARG A 28 29.67 -7.51 -9.51
CA ARG A 28 28.57 -6.98 -10.31
C ARG A 28 27.27 -7.77 -10.09
N LEU A 29 27.34 -9.10 -10.10
CA LEU A 29 26.16 -9.94 -9.88
C LEU A 29 25.57 -9.72 -8.49
N GLU A 30 26.42 -9.58 -7.47
CA GLU A 30 25.98 -9.25 -6.11
C GLU A 30 25.31 -7.88 -6.05
N ALA A 31 25.89 -6.86 -6.69
CA ALA A 31 25.28 -5.54 -6.75
C ALA A 31 23.90 -5.57 -7.44
N ASP A 32 23.80 -6.25 -8.59
CA ASP A 32 22.54 -6.41 -9.32
C ASP A 32 21.50 -7.16 -8.45
N TYR A 33 21.92 -8.21 -7.73
CA TYR A 33 21.06 -8.96 -6.80
C TYR A 33 20.51 -8.06 -5.69
N GLN A 34 21.36 -7.26 -5.04
CA GLN A 34 20.93 -6.34 -3.98
C GLN A 34 19.95 -5.27 -4.49
N VAL A 35 20.18 -4.74 -5.70
CA VAL A 35 19.25 -3.81 -6.34
C VAL A 35 17.88 -4.48 -6.54
N HIS A 36 17.84 -5.70 -7.08
CA HIS A 36 16.60 -6.43 -7.27
C HIS A 36 15.88 -6.76 -5.96
N LEU A 37 16.62 -7.15 -4.92
CA LEU A 37 16.05 -7.41 -3.60
C LEU A 37 15.35 -6.17 -3.03
N SER A 38 16.03 -5.01 -3.08
CA SER A 38 15.45 -3.75 -2.60
C SER A 38 14.20 -3.33 -3.40
N ALA A 39 14.17 -3.62 -4.70
CA ALA A 39 13.03 -3.34 -5.54
C ALA A 39 11.82 -4.23 -5.18
N ILE A 40 12.06 -5.51 -4.88
CA ILE A 40 11.02 -6.45 -4.43
C ILE A 40 10.42 -5.97 -3.11
N GLU A 41 11.24 -5.67 -2.11
CA GLU A 41 10.76 -5.18 -0.80
C GLU A 41 9.92 -3.90 -0.94
N SER A 42 10.34 -2.98 -1.81
CA SER A 42 9.59 -1.76 -2.09
C SER A 42 8.23 -2.03 -2.75
N LEU A 43 8.17 -2.98 -3.69
CA LEU A 43 6.94 -3.38 -4.37
C LEU A 43 5.98 -4.10 -3.42
N GLU A 44 6.48 -5.00 -2.57
CA GLU A 44 5.67 -5.69 -1.57
C GLU A 44 5.01 -4.69 -0.59
N ARG A 45 5.77 -3.68 -0.15
CA ARG A 45 5.22 -2.62 0.70
C ARG A 45 4.11 -1.83 -0.01
N GLN A 46 4.31 -1.47 -1.28
CA GLN A 46 3.30 -0.75 -2.07
C GLN A 46 2.05 -1.60 -2.29
N LEU A 47 2.22 -2.90 -2.55
CA LEU A 47 1.12 -3.84 -2.70
C LEU A 47 0.30 -3.92 -1.42
N HIS A 48 0.97 -4.07 -0.27
CA HIS A 48 0.29 -4.14 1.01
C HIS A 48 -0.51 -2.87 1.33
N GLU A 49 0.04 -1.69 1.02
CA GLU A 49 -0.67 -0.42 1.19
C GLU A 49 -1.91 -0.32 0.30
N LEU A 50 -1.81 -0.75 -0.96
CA LEU A 50 -2.93 -0.78 -1.90
C LEU A 50 -4.01 -1.78 -1.47
N GLU A 51 -3.62 -2.94 -0.97
CA GLU A 51 -4.53 -3.94 -0.42
C GLU A 51 -5.27 -3.42 0.81
N ALA A 52 -4.56 -2.76 1.73
CA ALA A 52 -5.16 -2.13 2.91
C ALA A 52 -6.16 -1.03 2.52
N LYS A 53 -5.80 -0.17 1.56
CA LYS A 53 -6.70 0.87 1.02
C LYS A 53 -7.95 0.26 0.39
N ARG A 54 -7.78 -0.78 -0.43
CA ARG A 54 -8.89 -1.49 -1.06
C ARG A 54 -9.81 -2.14 -0.01
N ALA A 55 -9.24 -2.76 1.01
CA ALA A 55 -10.00 -3.37 2.10
C ALA A 55 -10.83 -2.33 2.86
N ALA A 56 -10.25 -1.16 3.18
CA ALA A 56 -10.94 -0.06 3.83
C ALA A 56 -12.11 0.47 2.99
N ILE A 57 -11.90 0.72 1.70
CA ILE A 57 -12.95 1.16 0.77
C ILE A 57 -14.07 0.12 0.67
N THR A 58 -13.71 -1.16 0.54
CA THR A 58 -14.67 -2.26 0.47
C THR A 58 -15.51 -2.34 1.74
N ALA A 59 -14.89 -2.26 2.90
CA ALA A 59 -15.58 -2.28 4.19
C ALA A 59 -16.53 -1.08 4.33
N PHE A 60 -16.10 0.12 3.93
CA PHE A 60 -16.96 1.31 3.93
C PHE A 60 -18.19 1.14 3.03
N HIS A 61 -18.02 0.63 1.81
CA HIS A 61 -19.15 0.38 0.92
C HIS A 61 -20.10 -0.69 1.45
N GLN A 62 -19.58 -1.78 2.04
CA GLN A 62 -20.41 -2.79 2.70
C GLN A 62 -21.18 -2.23 3.90
N TYR A 63 -20.56 -1.33 4.68
CA TYR A 63 -21.24 -0.64 5.77
C TYR A 63 -22.38 0.24 5.24
N ARG A 64 -22.13 1.02 4.18
CA ARG A 64 -23.13 1.91 3.55
C ARG A 64 -24.28 1.17 2.88
N SER A 65 -24.05 -0.03 2.36
CA SER A 65 -25.15 -0.83 1.79
C SER A 65 -26.08 -1.37 2.87
N LYS A 66 -25.54 -1.72 4.06
CA LYS A 66 -26.32 -2.16 5.23
C LYS A 66 -26.95 -1.00 6.00
N ASN A 67 -26.32 0.17 5.96
CA ASN A 67 -26.74 1.39 6.64
C ASN A 67 -26.91 2.50 5.59
N PRO A 68 -28.02 2.51 4.85
CA PRO A 68 -28.28 3.58 3.88
C PRO A 68 -28.19 4.94 4.59
N ALA A 69 -27.80 5.99 3.86
CA ALA A 69 -27.88 7.34 4.41
C ALA A 69 -29.29 7.57 4.96
N ILE A 70 -29.36 8.12 6.16
CA ILE A 70 -30.62 8.67 6.66
C ILE A 70 -31.05 9.70 5.63
N THR A 71 -32.16 9.42 4.94
CA THR A 71 -32.84 10.44 4.15
C THR A 71 -33.30 11.48 5.16
N TYR A 72 -32.68 12.65 5.15
CA TYR A 72 -33.15 13.79 5.93
C TYR A 72 -34.47 14.27 5.33
N THR A 73 -35.56 13.64 5.76
CA THR A 73 -36.89 14.15 5.46
C THR A 73 -37.22 15.29 6.43
N PRO A 74 -38.12 16.22 6.06
CA PRO A 74 -38.59 17.26 6.97
C PRO A 74 -39.12 16.70 8.31
N GLU A 75 -39.68 15.50 8.29
CA GLU A 75 -40.19 14.79 9.47
C GLU A 75 -39.05 14.30 10.35
N ALA A 76 -37.96 13.77 9.77
CA ALA A 76 -36.76 13.39 10.52
C ALA A 76 -36.11 14.60 11.20
N TRP A 77 -36.11 15.76 10.53
CA TRP A 77 -35.63 17.01 11.09
C TRP A 77 -36.49 17.46 12.29
N ARG A 78 -37.81 17.44 12.15
CA ARG A 78 -38.75 17.76 13.26
C ARG A 78 -38.67 16.78 14.43
N ALA A 79 -38.31 15.52 14.18
CA ALA A 79 -38.11 14.54 15.24
C ALA A 79 -36.77 14.73 15.99
N LEU A 80 -35.79 15.41 15.38
CA LEU A 80 -34.45 15.60 15.93
C LEU A 80 -34.32 16.94 16.66
N VAL A 81 -34.88 18.00 16.08
CA VAL A 81 -34.77 19.39 16.56
C VAL A 81 -35.98 19.71 17.44
N ASP A 82 -35.71 20.26 18.63
CA ASP A 82 -36.73 20.83 19.51
C ASP A 82 -37.12 22.23 19.03
N HIS A 83 -36.14 23.13 18.95
CA HIS A 83 -36.32 24.48 18.45
C HIS A 83 -35.04 25.07 17.88
N ALA A 84 -35.17 26.16 17.10
CA ALA A 84 -34.05 26.97 16.66
C ALA A 84 -34.26 28.41 17.12
N THR A 85 -33.21 29.01 17.68
CA THR A 85 -33.19 30.40 18.15
C THR A 85 -32.35 31.22 17.19
N ILE A 86 -32.93 32.28 16.63
CA ILE A 86 -32.22 33.25 15.80
C ILE A 86 -31.86 34.44 16.69
N HIS A 87 -30.57 34.70 16.84
CA HIS A 87 -30.04 35.78 17.64
C HIS A 87 -30.04 37.10 16.86
N PRO A 88 -30.06 38.27 17.55
CA PRO A 88 -30.03 39.58 16.89
C PRO A 88 -28.78 39.83 16.03
N ASP A 89 -27.68 39.12 16.28
CA ASP A 89 -26.45 39.17 15.51
C ASP A 89 -26.47 38.27 14.25
N GLY A 90 -27.57 37.54 14.02
CA GLY A 90 -27.74 36.62 12.91
C GLY A 90 -27.25 35.20 13.19
N THR A 91 -26.70 34.92 14.37
CA THR A 91 -26.33 33.57 14.77
C THR A 91 -27.59 32.72 14.95
N ILE A 92 -27.56 31.48 14.47
CA ILE A 92 -28.64 30.51 14.67
C ILE A 92 -28.14 29.44 15.63
N THR A 93 -28.80 29.29 16.76
CA THR A 93 -28.59 28.16 17.67
C THR A 93 -29.67 27.13 17.44
N ILE A 94 -29.29 25.87 17.19
CA ILE A 94 -30.23 24.76 17.05
C ILE A 94 -30.19 23.95 18.34
N THR A 95 -31.32 23.79 19.00
CA THR A 95 -31.48 22.93 20.17
C THR A 95 -32.14 21.62 19.78
N PHE A 96 -31.49 20.51 20.08
CA PHE A 96 -31.98 19.16 19.79
C PHE A 96 -32.85 18.63 20.92
N ASN A 97 -33.67 17.62 20.63
CA ASN A 97 -34.57 17.00 21.61
C ASN A 97 -33.85 16.30 22.77
N ASP A 98 -32.54 16.05 22.66
CA ASP A 98 -31.70 15.54 23.74
C ASP A 98 -31.11 16.64 24.65
N GLY A 99 -31.46 17.90 24.38
CA GLY A 99 -30.99 19.08 25.11
C GLY A 99 -29.62 19.61 24.66
N THR A 100 -28.97 18.99 23.68
CA THR A 100 -27.73 19.52 23.10
C THR A 100 -28.03 20.72 22.20
N SER A 101 -27.06 21.62 22.03
CA SER A 101 -27.20 22.78 21.13
C SER A 101 -25.92 23.04 20.35
N ILE A 102 -26.08 23.48 19.10
CA ILE A 102 -24.99 23.89 18.20
C ILE A 102 -25.22 25.29 17.65
#